data_AF-A0A9W5YQD2-F1
#
_entry.id   AF-A0A9W5YQD2-F1
#
_cell.length_a   1.000
_cell.length_b   1.000
_cell.length_c   1.000
_cell.angle_alpha   90.00
_cell.angle_beta   90.00
_cell.angle_gamma   90.00
#
_symmetry.space_group_name_H-M   'P 1'
#
loop_
_entity.id
_entity.type
_entity.pdbx_description
1 polymer ?
#
loop_
_entity_poly.entity_id
_entity_poly.type
_entity_poly.pdbx_seq_one_letter_code
_entity_poly.pdbx_strand_id
1 'polypeptide(L)'
;MSSNPYENEPGYEGARSSTDQENMEAYVAKIHHETLRLAVLEPLETSLNILPEKSAGSLADIPSESDDNILYEDDRPSFDPFSDFRKRRFLWYYEPYMQSLVAAEERHPRKAKFQRMPFESGNNSMDGHFDYLELKRRMAVVKDAILEETHHWAVEGQLAKKQEWGIAASLQRQYEQIVENLKHQNNITVDLYLEDGNPFMWKLTYFGRPMTQLDGGMFKILIHLSPRFPEEQPRVFLEASSFFHIRVSKEGVLCYVPRRTEEMRYHIEGIVTSLEEEHPPYDPRTTVNPEATKLFWGTPEERRKYNRELRRSVERTV
;
A
#
# COMPACT_ATOMS: atom_id res chain seq x y z
N MET A 1 -23.38 10.11 -8.76
CA MET A 1 -22.28 11.02 -9.14
C MET A 1 -21.60 10.43 -10.37
N SER A 2 -21.25 11.27 -11.34
CA SER A 2 -20.51 10.87 -12.54
C SER A 2 -19.07 10.48 -12.19
N SER A 3 -18.46 9.62 -13.00
CA SER A 3 -17.03 9.31 -12.93
C SER A 3 -16.15 10.47 -13.38
N ASN A 4 -16.72 11.45 -14.10
CA ASN A 4 -16.05 12.68 -14.46
C ASN A 4 -16.31 13.75 -13.37
N PRO A 5 -15.28 14.23 -12.63
CA PRO A 5 -15.46 15.25 -11.60
C PRO A 5 -16.06 16.54 -12.14
N TYR A 6 -15.79 16.92 -13.39
CA TYR A 6 -16.33 18.14 -14.00
C TYR A 6 -17.87 18.12 -14.09
N GLU A 7 -18.45 16.95 -14.37
CA GLU A 7 -19.91 16.77 -14.47
C GLU A 7 -20.59 16.75 -13.09
N ASN A 8 -19.83 16.62 -12.02
CA ASN A 8 -20.34 16.68 -10.65
C ASN A 8 -20.43 18.13 -10.13
N GLU A 9 -19.91 19.09 -10.89
CA GLU A 9 -20.00 20.51 -10.55
C GLU A 9 -21.38 21.07 -10.88
N PRO A 10 -21.98 21.91 -10.01
CA PRO A 10 -23.32 22.43 -10.22
C PRO A 10 -23.48 23.14 -11.57
N GLY A 11 -24.41 22.67 -12.40
CA GLY A 11 -24.72 23.27 -13.70
C GLY A 11 -23.86 22.76 -14.87
N TYR A 12 -23.00 21.76 -14.66
CA TYR A 12 -22.15 21.14 -15.69
C TYR A 12 -22.52 19.68 -15.98
N GLU A 13 -23.66 19.19 -15.48
CA GLU A 13 -24.09 17.78 -15.59
C GLU A 13 -24.36 17.34 -17.04
N GLY A 14 -24.59 18.29 -17.95
CA GLY A 14 -24.87 18.05 -19.37
C GLY A 14 -23.88 18.75 -20.32
N ALA A 15 -22.75 19.23 -19.81
CA ALA A 15 -21.74 19.96 -20.58
C ALA A 15 -21.16 19.07 -21.70
N ARG A 16 -21.24 19.51 -22.95
CA ARG A 16 -20.86 18.71 -24.15
C ARG A 16 -20.22 19.52 -25.27
N SER A 17 -20.02 20.83 -25.08
CA SER A 17 -19.35 21.64 -26.09
C SER A 17 -17.88 21.22 -26.25
N SER A 18 -17.23 21.61 -27.35
CA SER A 18 -15.80 21.35 -27.54
C SER A 18 -14.97 21.99 -26.43
N THR A 19 -15.33 23.19 -26.00
CA THR A 19 -14.69 23.88 -24.87
C THR A 19 -14.89 23.12 -23.55
N ASP A 20 -16.08 22.53 -23.35
CA ASP A 20 -16.33 21.71 -22.17
C ASP A 20 -15.45 20.46 -22.15
N GLN A 21 -15.24 19.82 -23.31
CA GLN A 21 -14.36 18.64 -23.39
C GLN A 21 -12.91 18.99 -23.01
N GLU A 22 -12.38 20.10 -23.52
CA GLU A 22 -11.05 20.59 -23.13
C GLU A 22 -10.95 20.91 -21.63
N ASN A 23 -11.99 21.57 -21.08
CA ASN A 23 -12.05 21.88 -19.66
C ASN A 23 -12.20 20.62 -18.79
N MET A 24 -12.97 19.62 -19.23
CA MET A 24 -13.11 18.34 -18.56
C MET A 24 -11.76 17.63 -18.46
N GLU A 25 -11.01 17.55 -19.55
CA GLU A 25 -9.67 16.93 -19.55
C GLU A 25 -8.70 17.66 -18.61
N ALA A 26 -8.68 18.99 -18.67
CA ALA A 26 -7.83 19.81 -17.79
C ALA A 26 -8.21 19.67 -16.31
N TYR A 27 -9.51 19.66 -16.00
CA TYR A 27 -10.00 19.50 -14.63
C TYR A 27 -9.75 18.09 -14.08
N VAL A 28 -9.97 17.05 -14.88
CA VAL A 28 -9.64 15.66 -14.50
C VAL A 28 -8.16 15.54 -14.16
N ALA A 29 -7.27 16.08 -14.99
CA ALA A 29 -5.82 16.04 -14.75
C ALA A 29 -5.44 16.75 -13.44
N LYS A 30 -6.04 17.92 -13.20
CA LYS A 30 -5.87 18.72 -11.98
C LYS A 30 -6.33 17.98 -10.73
N ILE A 31 -7.56 17.44 -10.73
CA ILE A 31 -8.11 16.64 -9.63
C ILE A 31 -7.25 15.40 -9.38
N HIS A 32 -6.81 14.72 -10.44
CA HIS A 32 -5.93 13.56 -10.30
C HIS A 32 -4.62 13.92 -9.59
N HIS A 33 -3.95 15.00 -10.01
CA HIS A 33 -2.72 15.48 -9.36
C HIS A 33 -2.94 15.80 -7.89
N GLU A 34 -3.95 16.61 -7.59
CA GLU A 34 -4.23 17.06 -6.23
C GLU A 34 -4.71 15.92 -5.32
N THR A 35 -5.43 14.93 -5.86
CA THR A 35 -5.82 13.73 -5.11
C THR A 35 -4.60 12.94 -4.67
N LEU A 36 -3.62 12.72 -5.55
CA LEU A 36 -2.38 12.03 -5.17
C LEU A 36 -1.57 12.82 -4.13
N ARG A 37 -1.55 14.14 -4.25
CA ARG A 37 -0.84 15.03 -3.32
C ARG A 37 -1.50 15.08 -1.93
N LEU A 38 -2.78 15.44 -1.89
CA LEU A 38 -3.52 15.76 -0.66
C LEU A 38 -4.10 14.51 0.01
N ALA A 39 -4.64 13.57 -0.75
CA ALA A 39 -5.37 12.42 -0.18
C ALA A 39 -4.47 11.21 0.05
N VAL A 40 -3.39 11.07 -0.73
CA VAL A 40 -2.45 9.94 -0.61
C VAL A 40 -1.18 10.35 0.14
N LEU A 41 -0.42 11.33 -0.37
CA LEU A 41 0.90 11.66 0.18
C LEU A 41 0.85 12.37 1.53
N GLU A 42 0.15 13.50 1.64
CA GLU A 42 0.17 14.32 2.87
C GLU A 42 -0.23 13.57 4.15
N PRO A 43 -1.26 12.72 4.18
CA PRO A 43 -1.59 11.94 5.36
C PRO A 43 -0.50 10.93 5.72
N LEU A 44 0.15 10.32 4.72
CA LEU A 44 1.23 9.36 4.93
C LEU A 44 2.48 10.07 5.44
N GLU A 45 2.87 11.18 4.81
CA GLU A 45 4.01 12.01 5.22
C GLU A 45 3.85 12.50 6.66
N THR A 46 2.65 12.99 7.01
CA THR A 46 2.33 13.40 8.39
C THR A 46 2.48 12.21 9.34
N SER A 47 1.93 11.04 9.00
CA SER A 47 2.01 9.84 9.85
C SER A 47 3.41 9.25 10.00
N LEU A 48 4.33 9.58 9.10
CA LEU A 48 5.72 9.14 9.08
C LEU A 48 6.68 10.24 9.55
N ASN A 49 6.16 11.41 9.96
CA ASN A 49 6.94 12.60 10.29
C ASN A 49 7.92 13.03 9.18
N ILE A 50 7.56 12.81 7.92
CA ILE A 50 8.32 13.28 6.77
C ILE A 50 8.03 14.76 6.62
N LEU A 51 9.02 15.60 6.94
CA LEU A 51 8.88 17.04 6.77
C LEU A 51 8.78 17.36 5.28
N PRO A 52 7.75 18.12 4.85
CA PRO A 52 7.76 18.67 3.50
C PRO A 52 9.00 19.53 3.37
N GLU A 53 9.74 19.38 2.26
CA GLU A 53 10.78 20.36 1.91
C GLU A 53 10.09 21.72 1.81
N LYS A 54 10.15 22.49 2.89
CA LYS A 54 9.68 23.87 2.90
C LYS A 54 10.41 24.54 1.76
N SER A 55 9.67 24.97 0.74
CA SER A 55 10.18 25.86 -0.28
C SER A 55 10.94 26.97 0.45
N ALA A 56 12.23 27.12 0.14
CA ALA A 56 13.18 28.01 0.80
C ALA A 56 12.82 29.50 0.59
N GLY A 57 11.69 29.95 1.13
CA GLY A 57 11.10 31.24 0.81
C GLY A 57 10.01 31.72 1.77
N SER A 58 9.98 31.26 3.03
CA SER A 58 9.15 31.92 4.05
C SER A 58 9.72 31.75 5.48
N LEU A 59 10.96 32.23 5.66
CA LEU A 59 11.57 32.53 6.96
C LEU A 59 11.59 34.05 7.23
N ALA A 60 10.62 34.78 6.69
CA ALA A 60 10.44 36.19 6.96
C ALA A 60 8.97 36.43 7.26
N ASP A 61 8.58 36.14 8.50
CA ASP A 61 7.53 36.84 9.24
C ASP A 61 7.51 36.25 10.65
N ILE A 62 8.37 36.79 11.51
CA ILE A 62 8.19 36.71 12.96
C ILE A 62 7.58 38.07 13.33
N PRO A 63 6.25 38.17 13.57
CA PRO A 63 5.71 39.28 14.32
C PRO A 63 6.02 39.07 15.80
N SER A 64 6.51 40.15 16.40
CA SER A 64 6.91 40.30 17.79
C SER A 64 5.87 39.82 18.81
N GLU A 65 6.40 39.24 19.88
CA GLU A 65 5.88 39.13 21.24
C GLU A 65 4.44 39.61 21.51
N SER A 66 3.58 38.64 21.80
CA SER A 66 2.56 38.78 22.82
C SER A 66 2.57 37.49 23.64
N ASP A 67 2.96 37.64 24.91
CA ASP A 67 2.74 36.68 25.99
C ASP A 67 1.29 36.18 25.99
N ASP A 68 1.11 34.93 26.44
CA ASP A 68 -0.14 34.17 26.50
C ASP A 68 -0.55 33.42 25.23
N ASN A 69 0.22 32.40 24.86
CA ASN A 69 -0.37 31.19 24.31
C ASN A 69 0.24 29.95 24.96
N ILE A 70 -0.54 29.38 25.87
CA ILE A 70 -0.31 28.15 26.59
C ILE A 70 0.11 27.07 25.58
N LEU A 71 1.38 26.65 25.66
CA LEU A 71 1.88 25.41 25.08
C LEU A 71 1.05 24.27 25.67
N TYR A 72 0.00 23.87 24.98
CA TYR A 72 -0.57 22.55 25.18
C TYR A 72 0.47 21.56 24.66
N GLU A 73 1.30 21.07 25.59
CA GLU A 73 2.00 19.79 25.46
C GLU A 73 0.96 18.71 25.12
N ASP A 74 0.81 18.41 23.83
CA ASP A 74 0.33 17.11 23.37
C ASP A 74 1.23 16.65 22.23
N ASP A 75 2.52 16.50 22.54
CA ASP A 75 3.50 15.76 21.72
C ASP A 75 3.24 14.24 21.73
N ARG A 76 2.06 13.80 22.19
CA ARG A 76 1.59 12.45 21.87
C ARG A 76 1.16 12.47 20.41
N PRO A 77 1.75 11.64 19.53
CA PRO A 77 1.22 11.49 18.19
C PRO A 77 -0.26 11.16 18.32
N SER A 78 -1.13 12.03 17.81
CA SER A 78 -2.56 11.83 17.86
C SER A 78 -2.84 10.44 17.30
N PHE A 79 -3.45 9.56 18.09
CA PHE A 79 -3.76 8.22 17.65
C PHE A 79 -4.67 8.29 16.41
N ASP A 80 -4.09 8.10 15.22
CA ASP A 80 -4.83 7.97 13.97
C ASP A 80 -5.01 6.47 13.67
N PRO A 81 -6.22 5.91 13.93
CA PRO A 81 -6.49 4.49 13.72
C PRO A 81 -6.38 4.07 12.25
N PHE A 82 -6.34 5.03 11.32
CA PHE A 82 -6.23 4.75 9.88
C PHE A 82 -4.80 4.87 9.35
N SER A 83 -3.84 5.34 10.17
CA SER A 83 -2.46 5.56 9.73
C SER A 83 -1.82 4.27 9.18
N ASP A 84 -1.80 3.19 9.96
CA ASP A 84 -1.25 1.90 9.52
C ASP A 84 -2.05 1.32 8.34
N PHE A 85 -3.38 1.47 8.36
CA PHE A 85 -4.22 1.03 7.24
C PHE A 85 -3.81 1.72 5.93
N ARG A 86 -3.56 3.04 5.96
CA ARG A 86 -3.06 3.79 4.80
C ARG A 86 -1.68 3.31 4.38
N LYS A 87 -0.73 3.12 5.32
CA LYS A 87 0.62 2.60 5.01
C LYS A 87 0.57 1.25 4.29
N ARG A 88 -0.24 0.31 4.80
CA ARG A 88 -0.40 -1.01 4.17
C ARG A 88 -1.03 -0.92 2.78
N ARG A 89 -2.10 -0.13 2.62
CA ARG A 89 -2.75 0.06 1.31
C ARG A 89 -1.84 0.79 0.32
N PHE A 90 -1.01 1.70 0.80
CA PHE A 90 -0.03 2.38 -0.02
C PHE A 90 0.98 1.40 -0.63
N LEU A 91 1.54 0.48 0.17
CA LEU A 91 2.43 -0.57 -0.34
C LEU A 91 1.76 -1.47 -1.38
N TRP A 92 0.46 -1.76 -1.22
CA TRP A 92 -0.32 -2.55 -2.16
C TRP A 92 -0.49 -1.85 -3.52
N TYR A 93 -0.72 -0.54 -3.52
CA TYR A 93 -0.99 0.22 -4.74
C TYR A 93 0.15 1.10 -5.22
N TYR A 94 1.35 0.94 -4.66
CA TYR A 94 2.51 1.73 -5.02
C TYR A 94 2.76 1.70 -6.54
N GLU A 95 2.75 0.52 -7.15
CA GLU A 95 2.92 0.37 -8.59
C GLU A 95 1.81 1.07 -9.41
N PRO A 96 0.50 0.85 -9.15
CA PRO A 96 -0.56 1.65 -9.78
C PRO A 96 -0.36 3.17 -9.66
N TYR A 97 0.04 3.68 -8.49
CA TYR A 97 0.30 5.11 -8.31
C TYR A 97 1.45 5.58 -9.21
N MET A 98 2.55 4.84 -9.25
CA MET A 98 3.72 5.17 -10.07
C MET A 98 3.39 5.14 -11.57
N GLN A 99 2.64 4.14 -12.04
CA GLN A 99 2.19 4.07 -13.43
C GLN A 99 1.30 5.27 -13.81
N SER A 100 0.40 5.66 -12.91
CA SER A 100 -0.47 6.82 -13.12
C SER A 100 0.33 8.13 -13.22
N LEU A 101 1.35 8.29 -12.38
CA LEU A 101 2.24 9.45 -12.40
C LEU A 101 3.08 9.53 -13.70
N VAL A 102 3.63 8.40 -14.16
CA VAL A 102 4.40 8.35 -15.42
C VAL A 102 3.52 8.73 -16.60
N ALA A 103 2.32 8.14 -16.70
CA ALA A 103 1.38 8.45 -17.79
C ALA A 103 0.92 9.93 -17.78
N ALA A 104 0.80 10.55 -16.61
CA ALA A 104 0.42 11.95 -16.49
C ALA A 104 1.57 12.92 -16.81
N GLU A 105 2.81 12.57 -16.43
CA GLU A 105 4.01 13.37 -16.74
C GLU A 105 4.25 13.49 -18.25
N GLU A 106 3.98 12.44 -19.03
CA GLU A 106 4.09 12.49 -20.50
C GLU A 106 3.13 13.51 -21.14
N ARG A 107 2.00 13.79 -20.49
CA ARG A 107 0.94 14.66 -21.03
C ARG A 107 1.06 16.11 -20.57
N HIS A 108 1.68 16.36 -19.43
CA HIS A 108 1.69 17.68 -18.80
C HIS A 108 3.12 18.14 -18.48
N PRO A 109 3.56 19.28 -19.05
CA PRO A 109 4.91 19.78 -18.80
C PRO A 109 5.09 20.21 -17.34
N ARG A 110 6.32 20.07 -16.86
CA ARG A 110 6.68 20.40 -15.48
C ARG A 110 6.41 21.86 -15.14
N LYS A 111 5.80 22.10 -13.98
CA LYS A 111 5.39 23.42 -13.46
C LYS A 111 4.38 24.17 -14.34
N ALA A 112 3.69 23.47 -15.24
CA ALA A 112 2.53 24.04 -15.92
C ALA A 112 1.45 24.39 -14.91
N LYS A 113 0.94 25.62 -14.97
CA LYS A 113 -0.11 26.10 -14.07
C LYS A 113 -1.42 25.35 -14.35
N PHE A 114 -2.18 25.12 -13.29
CA PHE A 114 -3.54 24.59 -13.44
C PHE A 114 -4.39 25.58 -14.23
N GLN A 115 -5.12 25.05 -15.21
CA GLN A 115 -6.14 25.83 -15.90
C GLN A 115 -7.27 26.11 -14.91
N ARG A 116 -7.69 27.38 -14.87
CA ARG A 116 -8.82 27.81 -14.05
C ARG A 116 -10.11 27.43 -14.77
N MET A 117 -10.99 26.71 -14.07
CA MET A 117 -12.28 26.31 -14.63
C MET A 117 -13.30 27.44 -14.59
N PRO A 118 -14.32 27.45 -15.47
CA PRO A 118 -15.32 28.53 -15.50
C PRO A 118 -16.13 28.67 -14.20
N PHE A 119 -16.28 27.58 -13.43
CA PHE A 119 -16.94 27.58 -12.12
C PHE A 119 -16.01 27.95 -10.95
N GLU A 120 -14.71 28.13 -11.19
CA GLU A 120 -13.75 28.55 -10.16
C GLU A 120 -13.73 30.07 -10.01
N SER A 121 -14.28 30.54 -8.89
CA SER A 121 -14.29 31.93 -8.44
C SER A 121 -13.24 32.16 -7.33
N GLY A 122 -13.15 33.39 -6.79
CA GLY A 122 -12.12 33.75 -5.81
C GLY A 122 -12.07 32.84 -4.58
N ASN A 123 -13.23 32.40 -4.06
CA ASN A 123 -13.29 31.61 -2.82
C ASN A 123 -13.20 30.08 -3.03
N ASN A 124 -13.24 29.58 -4.26
CA ASN A 124 -13.19 28.14 -4.60
C ASN A 124 -12.18 27.84 -5.70
N SER A 125 -11.17 28.70 -5.86
CA SER A 125 -10.09 28.46 -6.81
C SER A 125 -9.18 27.33 -6.33
N MET A 126 -8.75 26.48 -7.26
CA MET A 126 -7.74 25.45 -7.00
C MET A 126 -6.48 25.84 -7.76
N ASP A 127 -5.80 26.87 -7.27
CA ASP A 127 -4.59 27.40 -7.88
C ASP A 127 -3.39 26.48 -7.57
N GLY A 128 -2.52 26.28 -8.56
CA GLY A 128 -1.37 25.39 -8.43
C GLY A 128 -0.68 25.10 -9.75
N HIS A 129 0.19 24.09 -9.73
CA HIS A 129 0.93 23.65 -10.90
C HIS A 129 1.20 22.15 -10.85
N PHE A 130 1.36 21.55 -12.03
CA PHE A 130 1.75 20.15 -12.14
C PHE A 130 3.22 19.98 -11.78
N ASP A 131 3.53 19.13 -10.79
CA ASP A 131 4.89 18.66 -10.52
C ASP A 131 4.92 17.16 -10.25
N TYR A 132 4.61 16.37 -11.29
CA TYR A 132 4.62 14.90 -11.23
C TYR A 132 6.01 14.33 -10.90
N LEU A 133 7.09 15.03 -11.24
CA LEU A 133 8.45 14.61 -10.86
C LEU A 133 8.61 14.64 -9.34
N GLU A 134 8.15 15.72 -8.71
CA GLU A 134 8.19 15.83 -7.25
C GLU A 134 7.24 14.83 -6.58
N LEU A 135 6.03 14.61 -7.12
CA LEU A 135 5.14 13.57 -6.59
C LEU A 135 5.77 12.18 -6.65
N LYS A 136 6.45 11.80 -7.74
CA LYS A 136 7.18 10.52 -7.84
C LYS A 136 8.27 10.40 -6.78
N ARG A 137 9.04 11.48 -6.54
CA ARG A 137 10.08 11.51 -5.51
C ARG A 137 9.47 11.29 -4.13
N ARG A 138 8.39 12.02 -3.80
CA ARG A 138 7.66 11.89 -2.53
C ARG A 138 7.08 10.48 -2.34
N MET A 139 6.50 9.89 -3.38
CA MET A 139 6.01 8.50 -3.34
C MET A 139 7.13 7.52 -2.97
N ALA A 140 8.32 7.67 -3.58
CA ALA A 140 9.47 6.84 -3.25
C ALA A 140 9.93 7.02 -1.81
N VAL A 141 10.07 8.26 -1.33
CA VAL A 141 10.46 8.56 0.07
C VAL A 141 9.46 7.95 1.06
N VAL A 142 8.15 8.08 0.81
CA VAL A 142 7.12 7.48 1.66
C VAL A 142 7.21 5.95 1.64
N LYS A 143 7.42 5.33 0.47
CA LYS A 143 7.62 3.87 0.38
C LYS A 143 8.81 3.43 1.24
N ASP A 144 9.95 4.08 1.05
CA ASP A 144 11.20 3.71 1.71
C ASP A 144 11.07 3.88 3.23
N ALA A 145 10.43 4.95 3.70
CA ALA A 145 10.15 5.16 5.13
C ALA A 145 9.25 4.07 5.73
N ILE A 146 8.22 3.61 5.01
CA ILE A 146 7.36 2.50 5.47
C ILE A 146 8.14 1.19 5.52
N LEU A 147 9.00 0.93 4.52
CA LEU A 147 9.84 -0.26 4.51
C LEU A 147 10.86 -0.23 5.66
N GLU A 148 11.50 0.91 5.90
CA GLU A 148 12.43 1.10 7.01
C GLU A 148 11.74 0.87 8.37
N GLU A 149 10.56 1.45 8.60
CA GLU A 149 9.72 1.18 9.78
C GLU A 149 9.46 -0.33 9.95
N THR A 150 9.12 -1.01 8.85
CA THR A 150 8.81 -2.45 8.83
C THR A 150 10.01 -3.32 9.18
N HIS A 151 11.20 -2.96 8.68
CA HIS A 151 12.44 -3.65 9.02
C HIS A 151 12.86 -3.36 10.47
N HIS A 152 12.61 -2.14 10.96
CA HIS A 152 12.95 -1.75 12.32
C HIS A 152 12.15 -2.53 13.38
N TRP A 153 10.93 -2.98 13.08
CA TRP A 153 10.14 -3.84 13.96
C TRP A 153 10.86 -5.11 14.42
N ALA A 154 11.74 -5.68 13.59
CA ALA A 154 12.53 -6.84 13.99
C ALA A 154 13.48 -6.51 15.15
N VAL A 155 14.09 -5.31 15.11
CA VAL A 155 15.03 -4.81 16.12
C VAL A 155 14.29 -4.46 17.40
N GLU A 156 13.20 -3.68 17.29
CA GLU A 156 12.33 -3.36 18.44
C GLU A 156 11.78 -4.64 19.08
N GLY A 157 11.37 -5.62 18.27
CA GLY A 157 10.84 -6.89 18.72
C GLY A 157 11.84 -7.74 19.49
N GLN A 158 13.11 -7.75 19.08
CA GLN A 158 14.18 -8.41 19.83
C GLN A 158 14.42 -7.72 21.18
N LEU A 159 14.32 -6.40 21.24
CA LEU A 159 14.40 -5.67 22.50
C LEU A 159 13.20 -6.01 23.41
N ALA A 160 11.99 -6.02 22.86
CA ALA A 160 10.77 -6.40 23.57
C ALA A 160 10.86 -7.82 24.14
N LYS A 161 11.44 -8.76 23.39
CA LYS A 161 11.72 -10.13 23.88
C LYS A 161 12.71 -10.13 25.04
N LYS A 162 13.82 -9.41 24.93
CA LYS A 162 14.84 -9.31 26.00
C LYS A 162 14.30 -8.65 27.27
N GLN A 163 13.35 -7.74 27.12
CA GLN A 163 12.68 -7.05 28.22
C GLN A 163 11.42 -7.79 28.71
N GLU A 164 11.14 -8.99 28.19
CA GLU A 164 10.00 -9.83 28.58
C GLU A 164 8.65 -9.13 28.46
N TRP A 165 8.48 -8.29 27.43
CA TRP A 165 7.21 -7.63 27.17
C TRP A 165 6.11 -8.65 26.87
N GLY A 166 4.91 -8.41 27.39
CA GLY A 166 3.78 -9.32 27.26
C GLY A 166 3.42 -9.65 25.80
N ILE A 167 3.60 -8.69 24.89
CA ILE A 167 3.37 -8.91 23.45
C ILE A 167 4.33 -9.94 22.84
N ALA A 168 5.61 -9.93 23.23
CA ALA A 168 6.60 -10.90 22.76
C ALA A 168 6.24 -12.32 23.22
N ALA A 169 5.83 -12.47 24.48
CA ALA A 169 5.37 -13.75 25.03
C ALA A 169 4.06 -14.22 24.37
N SER A 170 3.13 -13.29 24.10
CA SER A 170 1.87 -13.57 23.40
C SER A 170 2.10 -14.09 21.98
N LEU A 171 2.93 -13.40 21.19
CA LEU A 171 3.25 -13.81 19.82
C LEU A 171 4.01 -15.14 19.78
N GLN A 172 4.96 -15.34 20.71
CA GLN A 172 5.67 -16.61 20.86
C GLN A 172 4.70 -17.78 21.11
N ARG A 173 3.73 -17.59 22.03
CA ARG A 173 2.71 -18.60 22.32
C ARG A 173 1.78 -18.85 21.13
N GLN A 174 1.37 -17.79 20.41
CA GLN A 174 0.56 -17.94 19.20
C GLN A 174 1.31 -18.76 18.14
N TYR A 175 2.60 -18.49 17.94
CA TYR A 175 3.45 -19.26 17.03
C TYR A 175 3.48 -20.74 17.40
N GLU A 176 3.76 -21.08 18.67
CA GLU A 176 3.81 -22.47 19.14
C GLU A 176 2.50 -23.21 18.91
N GLN A 177 1.37 -22.57 19.23
CA GLN A 177 0.04 -23.13 19.00
C GLN A 177 -0.24 -23.37 17.50
N ILE A 178 0.15 -22.44 16.63
CA ILE A 178 -0.06 -22.58 15.19
C ILE A 178 0.79 -23.72 14.64
N VAL A 179 2.07 -23.79 15.01
CA VAL A 179 2.98 -24.87 14.56
C VAL A 179 2.50 -26.24 15.04
N GLU A 180 2.05 -26.35 16.29
CA GLU A 180 1.50 -27.60 16.82
C GLU A 180 0.22 -28.03 16.08
N ASN A 181 -0.68 -27.09 15.82
CA ASN A 181 -1.89 -27.34 15.02
C ASN A 181 -1.56 -27.79 13.59
N LEU A 182 -0.58 -27.16 12.93
CA LEU A 182 -0.15 -27.54 11.58
C LEU A 182 0.41 -28.97 11.54
N LYS A 183 1.19 -29.36 12.56
CA LYS A 183 1.69 -30.73 12.72
C LYS A 183 0.56 -31.74 12.91
N HIS A 184 -0.43 -31.42 13.74
CA HIS A 184 -1.57 -32.31 13.99
C HIS A 184 -2.46 -32.52 12.75
N GLN A 185 -2.62 -31.49 11.92
CA GLN A 185 -3.40 -31.58 10.68
C GLN A 185 -2.67 -32.32 9.56
N ASN A 186 -1.39 -32.68 9.76
CA ASN A 186 -0.52 -33.25 8.73
C ASN A 186 -0.49 -32.40 7.45
N ASN A 187 -0.58 -31.08 7.61
CA ASN A 187 -0.55 -30.12 6.50
C ASN A 187 0.88 -30.01 5.96
N ILE A 188 1.24 -30.91 5.04
CA ILE A 188 2.55 -30.91 4.36
C ILE A 188 2.73 -29.65 3.49
N THR A 189 1.67 -28.90 3.24
CA THR A 189 1.66 -27.72 2.36
C THR A 189 2.18 -26.45 3.02
N VAL A 190 2.38 -26.42 4.33
CA VAL A 190 2.78 -25.21 5.06
C VAL A 190 3.84 -25.55 6.11
N ASP A 191 4.97 -24.86 6.04
CA ASP A 191 5.98 -24.84 7.10
C ASP A 191 6.14 -23.42 7.65
N LEU A 192 6.25 -23.30 8.97
CA LEU A 192 6.28 -22.02 9.68
C LEU A 192 7.37 -22.03 10.75
N TYR A 193 8.25 -21.04 10.71
CA TYR A 193 9.31 -20.87 11.70
C TYR A 193 9.59 -19.40 12.00
N LEU A 194 10.26 -19.14 13.12
CA LEU A 194 10.71 -17.79 13.49
C LEU A 194 12.12 -17.54 12.95
N GLU A 195 12.35 -16.36 12.37
CA GLU A 195 13.69 -15.94 11.95
C GLU A 195 14.54 -15.62 13.19
N ASP A 196 15.66 -16.32 13.38
CA ASP A 196 16.57 -16.18 14.53
C ASP A 196 15.85 -16.25 15.90
N GLY A 197 14.73 -16.98 15.95
CA GLY A 197 13.89 -17.08 17.15
C GLY A 197 13.21 -15.76 17.55
N ASN A 198 13.10 -14.79 16.64
CA ASN A 198 12.41 -13.53 16.87
C ASN A 198 10.88 -13.70 16.75
N PRO A 199 10.08 -13.48 17.82
CA PRO A 199 8.63 -13.57 17.75
C PRO A 199 7.98 -12.53 16.82
N PHE A 200 8.74 -11.55 16.34
CA PHE A 200 8.25 -10.48 15.46
C PHE A 200 8.62 -10.68 13.99
N MET A 201 9.37 -11.74 13.67
CA MET A 201 9.80 -12.08 12.31
C MET A 201 9.48 -13.54 12.02
N TRP A 202 8.40 -13.78 11.28
CA TRP A 202 7.97 -15.13 10.95
C TRP A 202 8.28 -15.42 9.49
N LYS A 203 8.71 -16.64 9.21
CA LYS A 203 8.91 -17.17 7.87
C LYS A 203 7.95 -18.31 7.63
N LEU A 204 7.12 -18.12 6.61
CA LEU A 204 6.14 -19.08 6.14
C LEU A 204 6.61 -19.62 4.80
N THR A 205 6.80 -20.93 4.70
CA THR A 205 7.02 -21.61 3.41
C THR A 205 5.74 -22.31 3.02
N TYR A 206 5.15 -21.87 1.91
CA TYR A 206 3.98 -22.52 1.33
C TYR A 206 4.42 -23.38 0.14
N PHE A 207 4.02 -24.66 0.16
CA PHE A 207 4.22 -25.59 -0.95
C PHE A 207 2.93 -25.67 -1.76
N GLY A 208 3.02 -25.32 -3.04
CA GLY A 208 1.86 -25.33 -3.92
C GLY A 208 1.25 -26.72 -4.03
N ARG A 209 -0.08 -26.80 -3.96
CA ARG A 209 -0.79 -28.08 -3.95
C ARG A 209 -0.70 -28.78 -5.32
N PRO A 210 -0.67 -30.13 -5.32
CA PRO A 210 -0.79 -30.90 -6.54
C PRO A 210 -2.03 -30.51 -7.35
N MET A 211 -1.91 -30.52 -8.68
CA MET A 211 -3.00 -30.23 -9.61
C MET A 211 -3.55 -28.79 -9.54
N THR A 212 -2.80 -27.84 -8.95
CA THR A 212 -3.13 -26.41 -8.96
C THR A 212 -2.19 -25.63 -9.87
N GLN A 213 -2.45 -24.33 -10.08
CA GLN A 213 -1.54 -23.46 -10.84
C GLN A 213 -0.19 -23.23 -10.15
N LEU A 214 -0.10 -23.51 -8.84
CA LEU A 214 1.08 -23.33 -8.02
C LEU A 214 1.86 -24.64 -7.80
N ASP A 215 1.41 -25.75 -8.41
CA ASP A 215 2.00 -27.08 -8.24
C ASP A 215 3.52 -27.07 -8.49
N GLY A 216 4.25 -27.72 -7.59
CA GLY A 216 5.71 -27.77 -7.58
C GLY A 216 6.42 -26.51 -7.06
N GLY A 217 5.71 -25.41 -6.81
CA GLY A 217 6.29 -24.16 -6.29
C GLY A 217 6.57 -24.18 -4.79
N MET A 218 7.63 -23.47 -4.38
CA MET A 218 7.99 -23.23 -2.98
C MET A 218 8.01 -21.73 -2.67
N PHE A 219 6.98 -21.22 -1.99
CA PHE A 219 6.80 -19.79 -1.76
C PHE A 219 7.28 -19.42 -0.36
N LYS A 220 8.45 -18.77 -0.28
CA LYS A 220 8.99 -18.22 0.96
C LYS A 220 8.38 -16.84 1.21
N ILE A 221 7.71 -16.71 2.35
CA ILE A 221 6.93 -15.53 2.73
C ILE A 221 7.48 -15.03 4.06
N LEU A 222 7.89 -13.76 4.07
CA LEU A 222 8.32 -13.03 5.24
C LEU A 222 7.15 -12.26 5.84
N ILE A 223 6.96 -12.40 7.15
CA ILE A 223 5.90 -11.72 7.90
C ILE A 223 6.57 -10.90 8.99
N HIS A 224 6.49 -9.58 8.84
CA HIS A 224 6.99 -8.61 9.81
C HIS A 224 5.83 -8.20 10.73
N LEU A 225 6.05 -8.31 12.03
CA LEU A 225 5.08 -7.98 13.07
C LEU A 225 5.53 -6.77 13.86
N SER A 226 4.64 -5.81 14.04
CA SER A 226 4.90 -4.67 14.89
C SER A 226 4.87 -5.06 16.39
N PRO A 227 5.72 -4.46 17.22
CA PRO A 227 5.56 -4.45 18.68
C PRO A 227 4.22 -3.87 19.15
N ARG A 228 3.53 -3.13 18.28
CA ARG A 228 2.21 -2.53 18.49
C ARG A 228 1.09 -3.35 17.83
N PHE A 229 1.29 -4.65 17.61
CA PHE A 229 0.23 -5.55 17.15
C PHE A 229 -0.80 -5.79 18.27
N PRO A 230 -2.12 -5.74 18.01
CA PRO A 230 -2.77 -5.71 16.70
C PRO A 230 -3.15 -4.33 16.14
N GLU A 231 -2.80 -3.23 16.81
CA GLU A 231 -3.07 -1.88 16.31
C GLU A 231 -2.36 -1.63 14.97
N GLU A 232 -1.10 -2.06 14.86
CA GLU A 232 -0.35 -2.14 13.60
C GLU A 232 -0.40 -3.56 13.04
N GLN A 233 -0.85 -3.68 11.79
CA GLN A 233 -1.10 -4.96 11.15
C GLN A 233 0.16 -5.54 10.50
N PRO A 234 0.27 -6.88 10.39
CA PRO A 234 1.46 -7.52 9.82
C PRO A 234 1.70 -7.12 8.36
N ARG A 235 2.97 -6.91 8.01
CA ARG A 235 3.42 -6.63 6.64
C ARG A 235 4.07 -7.87 6.06
N VAL A 236 3.56 -8.31 4.92
CA VAL A 236 3.84 -9.63 4.36
C VAL A 236 4.44 -9.49 2.97
N PHE A 237 5.58 -10.14 2.77
CA PHE A 237 6.36 -10.06 1.54
C PHE A 237 6.71 -11.47 1.07
N LEU A 238 6.75 -11.69 -0.24
CA LEU A 238 7.41 -12.86 -0.81
C LEU A 238 8.90 -12.56 -0.99
N GLU A 239 9.77 -13.49 -0.60
CA GLU A 239 11.21 -13.36 -0.86
C GLU A 239 11.51 -13.36 -2.37
N ALA A 240 10.73 -14.12 -3.14
CA ALA A 240 10.85 -14.17 -4.59
C ALA A 240 10.27 -12.89 -5.22
N SER A 241 11.14 -11.91 -5.47
CA SER A 241 10.79 -10.61 -6.06
C SER A 241 10.13 -10.69 -7.46
N SER A 242 10.22 -11.83 -8.15
CA SER A 242 9.67 -12.03 -9.49
C SER A 242 8.40 -12.90 -9.57
N PHE A 243 7.73 -13.17 -8.45
CA PHE A 243 6.50 -13.99 -8.49
C PHE A 243 5.34 -13.23 -9.15
N PHE A 244 4.83 -13.76 -10.26
CA PHE A 244 3.84 -13.08 -11.09
C PHE A 244 2.43 -13.52 -10.71
N HIS A 245 1.79 -12.78 -9.82
CA HIS A 245 0.47 -13.13 -9.29
C HIS A 245 -0.41 -11.89 -9.06
N ILE A 246 -1.73 -12.05 -9.18
CA ILE A 246 -2.70 -10.96 -9.02
C ILE A 246 -2.72 -10.37 -7.59
N ARG A 247 -2.33 -11.15 -6.58
CA ARG A 247 -2.25 -10.72 -5.16
C ARG A 247 -0.85 -10.29 -4.71
N VAL A 248 0.14 -10.28 -5.59
CA VAL A 248 1.53 -9.96 -5.23
C VAL A 248 2.02 -8.79 -6.06
N SER A 249 2.39 -7.71 -5.41
CA SER A 249 2.94 -6.53 -6.08
C SER A 249 4.31 -6.84 -6.69
N LYS A 250 4.82 -5.97 -7.57
CA LYS A 250 6.17 -6.11 -8.15
C LYS A 250 7.29 -6.06 -7.09
N GLU A 251 7.01 -5.44 -5.95
CA GLU A 251 7.93 -5.35 -4.80
C GLU A 251 7.77 -6.55 -3.84
N GLY A 252 7.03 -7.58 -4.24
CA GLY A 252 6.79 -8.79 -3.44
C GLY A 252 5.74 -8.62 -2.33
N VAL A 253 5.09 -7.46 -2.20
CA VAL A 253 4.08 -7.23 -1.15
C VAL A 253 2.84 -8.07 -1.43
N LEU A 254 2.45 -8.91 -0.46
CA LEU A 254 1.28 -9.77 -0.56
C LEU A 254 0.02 -9.04 -0.07
N CYS A 255 -0.98 -8.98 -0.93
CA CYS A 255 -2.32 -8.53 -0.62
C CYS A 255 -3.19 -9.69 -0.13
N TYR A 256 -3.47 -9.71 1.18
CA TYR A 256 -4.36 -10.67 1.80
C TYR A 256 -5.33 -9.98 2.75
N VAL A 257 -6.45 -10.63 3.05
CA VAL A 257 -7.45 -10.12 4.00
C VAL A 257 -7.73 -11.23 5.03
N PRO A 258 -7.26 -11.08 6.28
CA PRO A 258 -7.53 -12.06 7.32
C PRO A 258 -8.99 -11.98 7.79
N ARG A 259 -9.52 -13.08 8.33
CA ARG A 259 -10.89 -13.11 8.91
C ARG A 259 -10.99 -12.31 10.22
N ARG A 260 -9.90 -12.27 10.98
CA ARG A 260 -9.74 -11.46 12.20
C ARG A 260 -8.33 -10.90 12.23
N THR A 261 -8.19 -9.73 12.81
CA THR A 261 -6.98 -8.91 12.76
C THR A 261 -6.11 -9.02 14.02
N GLU A 262 -6.60 -9.73 15.04
CA GLU A 262 -6.01 -9.79 16.38
C GLU A 262 -5.21 -11.07 16.64
N GLU A 263 -5.37 -12.11 15.81
CA GLU A 263 -4.74 -13.42 16.01
C GLU A 263 -3.98 -13.86 14.75
N MET A 264 -2.71 -14.24 14.90
CA MET A 264 -1.84 -14.59 13.79
C MET A 264 -2.32 -15.78 12.96
N ARG A 265 -3.08 -16.71 13.55
CA ARG A 265 -3.63 -17.86 12.80
C ARG A 265 -4.49 -17.43 11.62
N TYR A 266 -5.29 -16.37 11.79
CA TYR A 266 -6.15 -15.87 10.72
C TYR A 266 -5.37 -15.11 9.64
N HIS A 267 -4.20 -14.56 10.00
CA HIS A 267 -3.27 -14.01 9.03
C HIS A 267 -2.64 -15.13 8.20
N ILE A 268 -2.15 -16.21 8.82
CA ILE A 268 -1.62 -17.37 8.08
C ILE A 268 -2.68 -17.99 7.15
N GLU A 269 -3.90 -18.20 7.66
CA GLU A 269 -5.03 -18.67 6.83
C GLU A 269 -5.32 -17.72 5.66
N GLY A 270 -5.35 -16.40 5.92
CA GLY A 270 -5.61 -15.38 4.90
C GLY A 270 -4.54 -15.33 3.83
N ILE A 271 -3.27 -15.48 4.22
CA ILE A 271 -2.11 -15.54 3.31
C ILE A 271 -2.25 -16.74 2.36
N VAL A 272 -2.45 -17.95 2.93
CA VAL A 272 -2.58 -19.19 2.14
C VAL A 272 -3.80 -19.12 1.23
N THR A 273 -4.95 -18.68 1.76
CA THR A 273 -6.19 -18.55 0.98
C THR A 273 -6.03 -17.58 -0.20
N SER A 274 -5.29 -16.48 -0.01
CA SER A 274 -5.08 -15.48 -1.07
C SER A 274 -4.20 -15.99 -2.20
N LEU A 275 -3.32 -16.96 -1.94
CA LEU A 275 -2.50 -17.62 -2.96
C LEU A 275 -3.26 -18.78 -3.65
N GLU A 276 -4.12 -19.48 -2.92
CA GLU A 276 -4.90 -20.62 -3.43
C GLU A 276 -6.16 -20.20 -4.23
N GLU A 277 -6.53 -18.92 -4.21
CA GLU A 277 -7.73 -18.42 -4.87
C GLU A 277 -7.57 -18.39 -6.40
N GLU A 278 -7.99 -19.45 -7.09
CA GLU A 278 -7.84 -19.57 -8.55
C GLU A 278 -8.82 -18.70 -9.36
N HIS A 279 -10.03 -18.46 -8.81
CA HIS A 279 -11.12 -17.76 -9.52
C HIS A 279 -11.74 -16.65 -8.66
N PRO A 280 -10.96 -15.63 -8.23
CA PRO A 280 -11.49 -14.53 -7.45
C PRO A 280 -12.52 -13.72 -8.24
N PRO A 281 -13.58 -13.21 -7.58
CA PRO A 281 -14.39 -12.15 -8.17
C PRO A 281 -13.52 -10.91 -8.42
N TYR A 282 -13.84 -10.13 -9.46
CA TYR A 282 -13.15 -8.87 -9.71
C TYR A 282 -13.40 -7.90 -8.55
N ASP A 283 -12.35 -7.51 -7.84
CA ASP A 283 -12.39 -6.48 -6.80
C ASP A 283 -11.26 -5.48 -7.08
N PRO A 284 -11.56 -4.20 -7.39
CA PRO A 284 -10.53 -3.19 -7.61
C PRO A 284 -9.66 -2.94 -6.36
N ARG A 285 -10.12 -3.37 -5.18
CA ARG A 285 -9.39 -3.18 -3.91
C ARG A 285 -8.30 -4.25 -3.67
N THR A 286 -8.06 -5.11 -4.65
CA THR A 286 -7.10 -6.21 -4.55
C THR A 286 -6.17 -6.27 -5.77
N THR A 287 -6.29 -5.30 -6.68
CA THR A 287 -5.50 -5.19 -7.91
C THR A 287 -4.14 -4.56 -7.64
N VAL A 288 -3.28 -5.30 -6.93
CA VAL A 288 -1.94 -4.81 -6.53
C VAL A 288 -0.89 -4.92 -7.62
N ASN A 289 -1.13 -5.76 -8.63
CA ASN A 289 -0.28 -5.92 -9.79
C ASN A 289 -1.09 -5.62 -11.06
N PRO A 290 -1.03 -4.38 -11.59
CA PRO A 290 -1.84 -3.96 -12.74
C PRO A 290 -1.65 -4.85 -13.98
N GLU A 291 -0.42 -5.31 -14.22
CA GLU A 291 -0.10 -6.16 -15.37
C GLU A 291 -0.73 -7.55 -15.22
N ALA A 292 -0.58 -8.17 -14.04
CA ALA A 292 -1.22 -9.46 -13.74
C ALA A 292 -2.74 -9.36 -13.79
N THR A 293 -3.32 -8.33 -13.16
CA THR A 293 -4.76 -8.06 -13.16
C THR A 293 -5.29 -7.90 -14.59
N LYS A 294 -4.65 -7.08 -15.42
CA LYS A 294 -5.06 -6.89 -16.82
C LYS A 294 -5.08 -8.21 -17.58
N LEU A 295 -4.05 -9.04 -17.43
CA LEU A 295 -3.98 -10.31 -18.14
C LEU A 295 -4.99 -11.34 -17.62
N PHE A 296 -5.23 -11.37 -16.30
CA PHE A 296 -6.13 -12.33 -15.66
C PHE A 296 -7.60 -12.09 -16.01
N TRP A 297 -8.06 -10.83 -15.99
CA TRP A 297 -9.44 -10.49 -16.34
C TRP A 297 -9.64 -10.11 -17.81
N GLY A 298 -8.57 -10.10 -18.61
CA GLY A 298 -8.60 -9.79 -20.03
C GLY A 298 -9.21 -10.87 -20.92
N THR A 299 -8.90 -10.76 -22.21
CA THR A 299 -9.32 -11.69 -23.27
C THR A 299 -8.80 -13.12 -23.05
N PRO A 300 -9.37 -14.14 -23.70
CA PRO A 300 -8.88 -15.52 -23.60
C PRO A 300 -7.38 -15.68 -23.92
N GLU A 301 -6.84 -14.87 -24.83
CA GLU A 301 -5.42 -14.87 -25.18
C GLU A 301 -4.54 -14.28 -24.06
N GLU A 302 -4.99 -13.17 -23.46
CA GLU A 302 -4.34 -12.54 -22.32
C GLU A 302 -4.33 -13.48 -21.09
N ARG A 303 -5.42 -14.21 -20.86
CA ARG A 303 -5.48 -15.24 -19.79
C ARG A 303 -4.49 -16.37 -20.01
N ARG A 304 -4.31 -16.81 -21.26
CA ARG A 304 -3.27 -17.79 -21.61
C ARG A 304 -1.87 -17.24 -21.35
N LYS A 305 -1.65 -15.94 -21.63
CA LYS A 305 -0.39 -15.26 -21.31
C LYS A 305 -0.17 -15.19 -19.79
N TYR A 306 -1.19 -14.83 -19.01
CA TYR A 306 -1.14 -14.85 -17.54
C TYR A 306 -0.68 -16.22 -17.03
N ASN A 307 -1.38 -17.30 -17.42
CA ASN A 307 -1.08 -18.65 -16.94
C ASN A 307 0.34 -19.09 -17.30
N ARG A 308 0.87 -18.66 -18.45
CA ARG A 308 2.25 -18.94 -18.85
C ARG A 308 3.26 -18.18 -17.99
N GLU A 309 3.03 -16.89 -17.73
CA GLU A 309 3.92 -16.09 -16.88
C GLU A 309 3.87 -16.55 -15.42
N LEU A 310 2.68 -16.88 -14.91
CA LEU A 310 2.51 -17.47 -13.57
C LEU A 310 3.33 -18.74 -13.46
N ARG A 311 3.16 -19.73 -14.35
CA ARG A 311 3.94 -20.99 -14.33
C ARG A 311 5.45 -20.76 -14.36
N ARG A 312 5.93 -19.87 -15.24
CA ARG A 312 7.35 -19.49 -15.30
C ARG A 312 7.84 -18.87 -13.99
N SER A 313 6.99 -18.10 -13.32
CA SER A 313 7.35 -17.50 -12.03
C SER A 313 7.33 -18.52 -10.89
N VAL A 314 6.43 -19.50 -10.92
CA VAL A 314 6.38 -20.65 -9.99
C VAL A 314 7.65 -21.50 -10.10
N GLU A 315 8.11 -21.80 -11.32
CA GLU A 315 9.35 -22.56 -11.53
C GLU A 315 10.59 -21.88 -10.93
N ARG A 316 10.57 -20.54 -10.78
CA ARG A 316 11.68 -19.77 -10.18
C ARG A 316 11.63 -19.69 -8.66
N THR A 317 10.56 -20.17 -8.02
CA THR A 317 10.45 -20.14 -6.55
C THR A 317 11.12 -21.35 -5.87
N VAL A 318 11.43 -22.39 -6.65
CA VAL A 318 12.06 -23.65 -6.20
C VAL A 318 13.56 -23.51 -5.98
#